data_AF-A0A661YYU3-F1
#
_entry.id   AF-A0A661YYU3-F1
#
_cell.length_a   1.000
_cell.length_b   1.000
_cell.length_c   1.000
_cell.angle_alpha   90.00
_cell.angle_beta   90.00
_cell.angle_gamma   90.00
#
_symmetry.space_group_name_H-M   'P 1'
#
loop_
_entity.id
_entity.type
_entity.pdbx_description
1 polymer ?
#
loop_
_entity_poly.entity_id
_entity_poly.type
_entity_poly.pdbx_seq_one_letter_code
_entity_poly.pdbx_strand_id
1 'polypeptide(L)'
;SFGKPKIDRSVEFHNDPKRNHILFKEIEEEENIPFVATDRSLINLPALGKSLSFEQVGITIDGRRVLSFEHDKFRNHSPVVHHSERVIIVEAKSVSCYLRQIKTMGEDIKDYNGIYAYSNAITEKRSEVFEYPKFEYSQTNNFNNCEV
;
A
#
# COMPACT_ATOMS: atom_id res chain seq x y z
N SER A 1 13.93 23.75 -8.74
CA SER A 1 13.45 22.35 -8.71
C SER A 1 11.95 22.38 -8.85
N PHE A 2 11.42 21.99 -10.01
CA PHE A 2 9.97 21.95 -10.21
C PHE A 2 9.35 20.86 -9.32
N GLY A 3 8.28 21.19 -8.61
CA GLY A 3 7.40 20.21 -7.95
C GLY A 3 7.78 19.76 -6.53
N LYS A 4 8.72 20.42 -5.84
CA LYS A 4 8.92 20.23 -4.39
C LYS A 4 8.56 21.51 -3.64
N PRO A 5 7.63 21.46 -2.67
CA PRO A 5 7.33 22.58 -1.78
C PRO A 5 8.61 23.08 -1.11
N LYS A 6 8.73 24.38 -0.87
CA LYS A 6 9.91 24.95 -0.19
C LYS A 6 9.94 24.63 1.30
N ILE A 7 8.77 24.36 1.88
CA ILE A 7 8.57 24.07 3.30
C ILE A 7 8.01 22.66 3.43
N ASP A 8 8.61 21.85 4.31
CA ASP A 8 8.07 20.55 4.67
C ASP A 8 6.87 20.72 5.62
N ARG A 9 5.67 20.52 5.07
CA ARG A 9 4.39 20.56 5.80
C ARG A 9 3.80 19.16 6.02
N SER A 10 4.61 18.09 5.85
CA SER A 10 4.15 16.69 5.96
C SER A 10 3.40 16.39 7.27
N VAL A 11 3.85 17.01 8.37
CA VAL A 11 3.24 16.85 9.71
C VAL A 11 1.81 17.41 9.77
N GLU A 12 1.51 18.47 9.02
CA GLU A 12 0.19 19.12 9.06
C GLU A 12 -0.91 18.21 8.50
N PHE A 13 -0.58 17.37 7.52
CA PHE A 13 -1.50 16.39 6.94
C PHE A 13 -1.92 15.28 7.93
N HIS A 14 -1.17 15.08 9.01
CA HIS A 14 -1.48 14.09 10.04
C HIS A 14 -2.34 14.66 11.17
N ASN A 15 -2.39 15.99 11.33
CA ASN A 15 -3.07 16.64 12.45
C ASN A 15 -4.59 16.68 12.30
N ASP A 16 -5.09 17.00 11.10
CA ASP A 16 -6.53 17.00 10.79
C ASP A 16 -6.80 16.46 9.37
N PRO A 17 -6.81 15.12 9.22
CA PRO A 17 -7.08 14.44 7.96
C PRO A 17 -8.30 14.96 7.18
N LYS A 18 -9.36 15.38 7.89
CA LYS A 18 -10.61 15.84 7.26
C LYS A 18 -10.46 17.17 6.55
N ARG A 19 -9.48 17.98 6.95
CA ARG A 19 -9.19 19.30 6.36
C ARG A 19 -8.08 19.27 5.33
N ASN A 20 -7.50 18.11 5.04
CA ASN A 20 -6.39 18.01 4.10
C ASN A 20 -6.75 18.52 2.69
N HIS A 21 -8.01 18.44 2.27
CA HIS A 21 -8.47 19.02 1.02
C HIS A 21 -8.32 20.56 0.97
N ILE A 22 -8.44 21.24 2.12
CA ILE A 22 -8.19 22.69 2.25
C ILE A 22 -6.68 22.94 2.23
N LEU A 23 -5.93 22.15 2.99
CA LEU A 23 -4.47 22.24 3.08
C LEU A 23 -3.78 22.02 1.71
N PHE A 24 -4.26 21.06 0.90
CA PHE A 24 -3.76 20.86 -0.47
C PHE A 24 -3.98 22.10 -1.32
N LYS A 25 -5.15 22.72 -1.23
CA LYS A 25 -5.49 23.93 -1.97
C LYS A 25 -4.62 25.13 -1.54
N GLU A 26 -4.38 25.29 -0.24
CA GLU A 26 -3.47 26.32 0.29
C GLU A 26 -2.05 26.15 -0.27
N ILE A 27 -1.54 24.91 -0.31
CA ILE A 27 -0.20 24.63 -0.84
C ILE A 27 -0.13 24.85 -2.36
N GLU A 28 -1.18 24.49 -3.10
CA GLU A 28 -1.29 24.76 -4.54
C GLU A 28 -1.21 26.26 -4.84
N GLU A 29 -1.92 27.08 -4.05
CA GLU A 29 -1.91 28.54 -4.14
C GLU A 29 -0.56 29.15 -3.71
N GLU A 30 0.01 28.70 -2.58
CA GLU A 30 1.27 29.22 -2.02
C GLU A 30 2.48 28.92 -2.92
N GLU A 31 2.57 27.69 -3.43
CA GLU A 31 3.72 27.23 -4.23
C GLU A 31 3.49 27.38 -5.73
N ASN A 32 2.33 27.90 -6.14
CA ASN A 32 1.91 28.06 -7.53
C ASN A 32 2.08 26.76 -8.34
N ILE A 33 1.62 25.65 -7.75
CA ILE A 33 1.66 24.32 -8.36
C ILE A 33 0.25 23.89 -8.77
N PRO A 34 0.08 23.22 -9.92
CA PRO A 34 -1.24 22.90 -10.45
C PRO A 34 -1.97 21.80 -9.68
N PHE A 35 -1.24 20.96 -8.96
CA PHE A 35 -1.78 19.94 -8.06
C PHE A 35 -0.70 19.44 -7.11
N VAL A 36 -1.10 18.94 -5.93
CA VAL A 36 -0.23 18.14 -5.05
C VAL A 36 -0.40 16.66 -5.35
N ALA A 37 0.66 16.00 -5.84
CA ALA A 37 0.67 14.56 -6.02
C ALA A 37 0.68 13.85 -4.65
N THR A 38 -0.44 13.26 -4.27
CA THR A 38 -0.59 12.49 -3.02
C THR A 38 -0.27 11.00 -3.19
N ASP A 39 0.19 10.60 -4.37
CA ASP A 39 0.34 9.20 -4.70
C ASP A 39 1.55 8.59 -4.01
N ARG A 40 1.30 7.48 -3.31
CA ARG A 40 2.38 6.63 -2.84
C ARG A 40 3.05 6.04 -4.09
N SER A 41 4.28 6.45 -4.39
CA SER A 41 5.18 5.63 -5.21
C SER A 41 5.54 4.37 -4.41
N LEU A 42 4.60 3.44 -4.32
CA LEU A 42 4.90 2.07 -3.93
C LEU A 42 5.42 1.38 -5.18
N ILE A 43 6.64 0.87 -5.09
CA ILE A 43 7.23 -0.01 -6.11
C ILE A 43 6.17 -1.07 -6.47
N ASN A 44 5.76 -1.10 -7.74
CA ASN A 44 4.87 -2.12 -8.29
C ASN A 44 5.60 -3.48 -8.30
N LEU A 45 5.62 -4.18 -7.17
CA LEU A 45 5.89 -5.62 -7.15
C LEU A 45 4.59 -6.37 -7.48
N PRO A 46 4.67 -7.53 -8.15
CA PRO A 46 3.51 -8.40 -8.30
C PRO A 46 2.96 -8.74 -6.89
N ALA A 47 1.64 -8.59 -6.70
CA ALA A 47 0.91 -8.64 -5.42
C ALA A 47 0.86 -7.34 -4.57
N LEU A 48 1.56 -6.27 -4.94
CA LEU A 48 1.38 -4.92 -4.37
C LEU A 48 0.40 -4.11 -5.22
N GLY A 49 -0.87 -4.51 -5.24
CA GLY A 49 -1.90 -3.80 -6.02
C GLY A 49 -3.34 -3.97 -5.54
N LYS A 50 -3.57 -4.82 -4.55
CA LYS A 50 -4.83 -4.91 -3.83
C LYS A 50 -4.47 -5.12 -2.37
N SER A 51 -5.07 -4.30 -1.52
CA SER A 51 -5.05 -4.42 -0.07
C SER A 51 -4.96 -5.89 0.39
N LEU A 52 -3.79 -6.28 0.88
CA LEU A 52 -3.51 -7.64 1.32
C LEU A 52 -2.68 -7.53 2.59
N SER A 53 -3.25 -8.00 3.70
CA SER A 53 -2.50 -8.19 4.92
C SER A 53 -1.69 -9.47 4.77
N PHE A 54 -0.44 -9.48 5.22
CA PHE A 54 0.36 -10.69 5.23
C PHE A 54 1.13 -10.88 6.53
N GLU A 55 1.42 -12.13 6.84
CA GLU A 55 2.28 -12.55 7.93
C GLU A 55 3.28 -13.60 7.45
N GLN A 56 4.52 -13.52 7.92
CA GLN A 56 5.51 -14.57 7.71
C GLN A 56 5.22 -15.71 8.66
N VAL A 57 4.82 -16.86 8.11
CA VAL A 57 4.48 -18.07 8.87
C VAL A 57 5.64 -19.05 8.97
N GLY A 58 6.71 -18.85 8.20
CA GLY A 58 7.89 -19.70 8.25
C GLY A 58 9.01 -19.27 7.31
N ILE A 59 10.12 -20.01 7.42
CA ILE A 59 11.27 -19.90 6.54
C ILE A 59 11.65 -21.31 6.09
N THR A 60 11.84 -21.49 4.79
CA THR A 60 12.33 -22.74 4.19
C THR A 60 13.80 -22.98 4.55
N ILE A 61 14.28 -24.21 4.44
CA ILE A 61 15.68 -24.56 4.74
C ILE A 61 16.70 -23.75 3.92
N ASP A 62 16.33 -23.33 2.70
CA ASP A 62 17.17 -22.55 1.80
C ASP A 62 17.00 -21.02 1.97
N GLY A 63 16.19 -20.58 2.94
CA GLY A 63 16.07 -19.18 3.35
C GLY A 63 15.02 -18.35 2.60
N ARG A 64 14.07 -18.99 1.90
CA ARG A 64 12.87 -18.32 1.35
C ARG A 64 11.81 -18.16 2.43
N ARG A 65 11.14 -17.00 2.49
CA ARG A 65 10.03 -16.78 3.41
C ARG A 65 8.77 -17.46 2.91
N VAL A 66 7.98 -17.98 3.85
CA VAL A 66 6.62 -18.46 3.64
C VAL A 66 5.68 -17.41 4.21
N LEU A 67 4.85 -16.83 3.36
CA LEU A 67 3.96 -15.73 3.68
C LEU A 67 2.51 -16.19 3.56
N SER A 68 1.72 -15.91 4.60
CA SER A 68 0.27 -16.11 4.62
C SER A 68 -0.41 -14.78 4.34
N PHE A 69 -1.21 -14.73 3.29
CA PHE A 69 -1.96 -13.56 2.88
C PHE A 69 -3.41 -13.69 3.26
N GLU A 70 -3.97 -12.60 3.79
CA GLU A 70 -5.39 -12.44 4.07
C GLU A 70 -5.94 -11.30 3.21
N HIS A 71 -7.12 -11.54 2.65
CA HIS A 71 -7.82 -10.56 1.82
C HIS A 71 -8.32 -9.38 2.67
N ASP A 72 -8.31 -8.18 2.09
CA ASP A 72 -8.73 -6.95 2.79
C ASP A 72 -10.21 -7.00 3.20
N LYS A 73 -10.42 -6.94 4.51
CA LYS A 73 -11.74 -6.95 5.17
C LYS A 73 -12.50 -5.63 5.04
N PHE A 74 -11.85 -4.54 4.61
CA PHE A 74 -12.43 -3.19 4.58
C PHE A 74 -13.01 -2.79 3.22
N ARG A 75 -12.89 -3.64 2.20
CA ARG A 75 -13.42 -3.38 0.85
C ARG A 75 -14.68 -4.23 0.61
N ASN A 76 -15.71 -3.64 0.02
CA ASN A 76 -16.87 -4.39 -0.44
C ASN A 76 -16.43 -5.30 -1.60
N HIS A 77 -16.38 -6.60 -1.35
CA HIS A 77 -16.10 -7.60 -2.38
C HIS A 77 -17.39 -8.27 -2.87
N SER A 78 -17.34 -8.86 -4.06
CA SER A 78 -18.43 -9.71 -4.57
C SER A 78 -18.69 -10.87 -3.59
N PRO A 79 -19.95 -11.35 -3.43
CA PRO A 79 -20.30 -12.41 -2.49
C PRO A 79 -19.49 -13.71 -2.65
N VAL A 80 -18.94 -13.96 -3.85
CA VAL A 80 -18.07 -15.10 -4.16
C VAL A 80 -16.78 -15.08 -3.31
N VAL A 81 -16.32 -13.90 -2.88
CA VAL A 81 -15.06 -13.67 -2.14
C VAL A 81 -15.24 -13.80 -0.62
N HIS A 82 -16.44 -14.13 -0.12
CA HIS A 82 -16.65 -14.33 1.34
C HIS A 82 -15.91 -15.54 1.93
N HIS A 83 -15.37 -16.43 1.10
CA HIS A 83 -14.50 -17.51 1.53
C HIS A 83 -13.12 -16.93 1.82
N SER A 84 -12.89 -16.59 3.09
CA SER A 84 -11.63 -16.06 3.63
C SER A 84 -10.55 -17.15 3.67
N GLU A 85 -10.19 -17.69 2.50
CA GLU A 85 -9.10 -18.64 2.37
C GLU A 85 -7.78 -17.86 2.41
N ARG A 86 -6.95 -18.18 3.40
CA ARG A 86 -5.60 -17.64 3.47
C ARG A 86 -4.80 -18.19 2.30
N VAL A 87 -4.14 -17.32 1.55
CA VAL A 87 -3.27 -17.73 0.45
C VAL A 87 -1.85 -17.85 0.97
N ILE A 88 -1.23 -19.01 0.84
CA ILE A 88 0.17 -19.24 1.21
C ILE A 88 1.05 -19.07 -0.01
N ILE A 89 2.05 -18.19 0.07
CA ILE A 89 3.04 -17.96 -0.98
C ILE A 89 4.43 -18.19 -0.40
N VAL A 90 5.26 -18.91 -1.16
CA VAL A 90 6.69 -19.05 -0.88
C VAL A 90 7.44 -18.12 -1.83
N GLU A 91 8.35 -17.30 -1.30
CA GLU A 91 9.14 -16.38 -2.13
C GLU A 91 9.98 -17.13 -3.16
N ALA A 92 10.17 -16.54 -4.35
CA ALA A 92 10.89 -17.20 -5.44
C ALA A 92 12.39 -17.40 -5.17
N LYS A 93 13.00 -16.54 -4.36
CA LYS A 93 14.41 -16.58 -3.98
C LYS A 93 14.58 -16.30 -2.50
N SER A 94 15.65 -16.81 -1.89
CA SER A 94 15.95 -16.49 -0.50
C SER A 94 16.31 -15.02 -0.34
N VAL A 95 16.08 -14.48 0.85
CA VAL A 95 16.43 -13.08 1.18
C VAL A 95 17.92 -12.81 0.90
N SER A 96 18.79 -13.77 1.22
CA SER A 96 20.22 -13.67 0.92
C SER A 96 20.53 -13.54 -0.58
N CYS A 97 19.75 -14.19 -1.44
CA CYS A 97 19.91 -14.12 -2.88
C CYS A 97 19.47 -12.75 -3.42
N TYR A 98 18.36 -12.21 -2.90
CA TYR A 98 17.94 -10.83 -3.19
C TYR A 98 18.99 -9.81 -2.79
N LEU A 99 19.54 -9.90 -1.58
CA LEU A 99 20.60 -8.98 -1.10
C LEU A 99 21.86 -9.04 -1.97
N ARG A 100 22.25 -10.24 -2.43
CA ARG A 100 23.36 -10.39 -3.40
C ARG A 100 23.04 -9.71 -4.72
N GLN A 101 21.82 -9.84 -5.23
CA GLN A 101 21.39 -9.21 -6.47
C GLN A 101 21.39 -7.67 -6.35
N ILE A 102 20.84 -7.13 -5.26
CA ILE A 102 20.86 -5.69 -4.95
C ILE A 102 22.31 -5.17 -4.89
N LYS A 103 23.21 -5.92 -4.24
CA LYS A 103 24.65 -5.59 -4.23
C LYS A 103 25.25 -5.54 -5.63
N THR A 104 24.89 -6.48 -6.52
CA THR A 104 25.37 -6.46 -7.91
C THR A 104 24.83 -5.29 -8.72
N MET A 105 23.71 -4.71 -8.31
CA MET A 105 23.13 -3.50 -8.91
C MET A 105 23.81 -2.22 -8.39
N GLY A 106 24.75 -2.33 -7.44
CA GLY A 106 25.54 -1.21 -6.92
C GLY A 106 25.03 -0.60 -5.61
N GLU A 107 24.03 -1.21 -4.98
CA GLU A 107 23.46 -0.72 -3.72
C GLU A 107 24.19 -1.28 -2.48
N ASP A 108 24.13 -0.56 -1.35
CA ASP A 108 24.67 -1.01 -0.06
C ASP A 108 23.66 -1.91 0.65
N ILE A 109 24.04 -3.18 0.87
CA ILE A 109 23.23 -4.17 1.59
C ILE A 109 22.92 -3.76 3.04
N LYS A 110 23.72 -2.87 3.65
CA LYS A 110 23.51 -2.44 5.04
C LYS A 110 22.21 -1.68 5.22
N ASP A 111 21.76 -0.98 4.18
CA ASP A 111 20.49 -0.26 4.16
C ASP A 111 19.29 -1.23 4.29
N TYR A 112 19.52 -2.51 3.99
CA TYR A 112 18.52 -3.58 4.01
C TYR A 112 18.65 -4.54 5.20
N ASN A 113 19.50 -4.25 6.19
CA ASN A 113 19.67 -5.13 7.36
C ASN A 113 18.34 -5.42 8.10
N GLY A 114 17.40 -4.49 8.06
CA GLY A 114 16.07 -4.64 8.65
C GLY A 114 15.11 -5.54 7.87
N ILE A 115 15.48 -6.09 6.71
CA ILE A 115 14.54 -6.81 5.84
C ILE A 115 13.87 -8.02 6.51
N TYR A 116 14.57 -8.68 7.43
CA TYR A 116 14.04 -9.79 8.23
C TYR A 116 13.07 -9.34 9.33
N ALA A 117 13.09 -8.06 9.73
CA ALA A 117 12.16 -7.51 10.70
C ALA A 117 10.77 -7.25 10.10
N TYR A 118 10.65 -7.22 8.76
CA TYR A 118 9.37 -7.12 8.07
C TYR A 118 8.71 -8.50 7.97
N SER A 119 8.15 -8.95 9.09
CA SER A 119 7.45 -10.23 9.20
C SER A 119 5.94 -10.11 9.05
N ASN A 120 5.39 -8.90 9.04
CA ASN A 120 3.96 -8.67 8.85
C ASN A 120 3.70 -7.32 8.17
N ALA A 121 2.60 -7.26 7.44
CA ALA A 121 2.00 -6.01 7.00
C ALA A 121 0.49 -6.14 7.14
N ILE A 122 -0.14 -5.13 7.74
CA ILE A 122 -1.58 -5.09 7.91
C ILE A 122 -2.11 -4.03 6.95
N THR A 123 -3.18 -4.37 6.24
CA THR A 123 -3.91 -3.37 5.46
C THR A 123 -4.42 -2.29 6.40
N GLU A 124 -3.87 -1.08 6.25
CA GLU A 124 -4.36 0.09 6.96
C GLU A 124 -5.74 0.48 6.44
N LYS A 125 -6.60 0.94 7.36
CA LYS A 125 -7.88 1.52 6.97
C LYS A 125 -7.60 2.74 6.08
N ARG A 126 -8.45 2.93 5.05
CA ARG A 126 -8.41 4.14 4.22
C ARG A 126 -8.42 5.37 5.13
N SER A 127 -7.40 6.21 5.00
CA SER A 127 -7.33 7.48 5.72
C SER A 127 -8.47 8.39 5.26
N GLU A 128 -9.07 9.12 6.20
CA GLU A 128 -10.18 10.05 5.97
C GLU A 128 -9.80 11.16 4.98
N VAL A 129 -8.51 11.46 4.83
CA VAL A 129 -7.95 12.36 3.79
C VAL A 129 -8.42 11.98 2.38
N PHE A 130 -8.56 10.69 2.14
CA PHE A 130 -8.92 10.15 0.84
C PHE A 130 -10.41 9.88 0.74
N GLU A 131 -11.24 10.18 1.75
CA GLU A 131 -12.69 10.06 1.62
C GLU A 131 -13.24 11.13 0.68
N TYR A 132 -13.83 10.69 -0.43
CA TYR A 132 -14.53 11.59 -1.33
C TYR A 132 -15.84 12.06 -0.70
N PRO A 133 -16.32 13.27 -1.04
CA PRO A 133 -17.67 13.71 -0.71
C PRO A 133 -18.71 12.66 -1.14
N LYS A 134 -19.78 12.51 -0.35
CA LYS A 134 -20.85 11.59 -0.71
C LYS A 134 -21.50 12.04 -2.02
N PHE A 135 -21.59 11.13 -2.98
CA PHE A 135 -22.34 11.36 -4.21
C PHE A 135 -23.85 11.32 -3.93
N GLU A 136 -24.63 12.06 -4.72
CA GLU A 136 -26.10 12.07 -4.63
C GLU A 136 -26.74 10.77 -5.17
N TYR A 137 -25.95 9.86 -5.73
CA TYR A 137 -26.38 8.56 -6.20
C TYR A 137 -25.86 7.44 -5.29
N SER A 138 -26.68 6.42 -5.09
CA SER A 138 -26.31 5.20 -4.36
C SER A 138 -25.88 4.11 -5.34
N GLN A 139 -24.91 3.28 -4.92
CA GLN A 139 -24.63 2.05 -5.63
C GLN A 139 -25.84 1.10 -5.49
N THR A 140 -26.23 0.48 -6.59
CA THR A 140 -27.26 -0.56 -6.59
C THR A 140 -26.70 -1.85 -5.99
N ASN A 141 -27.42 -2.50 -5.09
CA ASN A 141 -27.03 -3.81 -4.52
C ASN A 141 -27.14 -4.98 -5.52
N ASN A 142 -27.69 -4.74 -6.72
CA ASN A 142 -27.89 -5.77 -7.74
C ASN A 142 -26.63 -5.93 -8.58
N PHE A 143 -26.07 -7.14 -8.59
CA PHE A 143 -24.96 -7.54 -9.46
C PHE A 143 -25.54 -8.15 -10.74
N ASN A 144 -25.42 -7.47 -11.87
CA ASN A 144 -26.05 -7.90 -13.13
C ASN A 144 -25.30 -9.04 -13.86
N ASN A 145 -24.16 -9.52 -13.35
CA ASN A 145 -23.28 -10.43 -14.09
C ASN A 145 -22.62 -11.52 -13.21
N CYS A 146 -23.30 -11.98 -12.17
CA CYS A 146 -22.84 -13.09 -11.32
C CYS A 146 -23.86 -14.24 -11.33
N GLU A 147 -24.15 -14.76 -12.52
CA GLU A 147 -24.81 -16.06 -12.66
C GLU A 147 -23.73 -17.16 -12.64
N VAL A 148 -23.98 -18.21 -11.84
CA VAL A 148 -23.15 -19.43 -11.74
C VAL A 148 -23.59 -20.42 -12.79
#